data_AF-A0AAD9QG13-F1
#
_entry.id   AF-A0AAD9QG13-F1
#
_cell.length_a   1.000
_cell.length_b   1.000
_cell.length_c   1.000
_cell.angle_alpha   90.00
_cell.angle_beta   90.00
_cell.angle_gamma   90.00
#
_symmetry.space_group_name_H-M   'P 1'
#
loop_
_entity.id
_entity.type
_entity.pdbx_description
1 polymer ?
#
loop_
_entity_poly.entity_id
_entity_poly.type
_entity_poly.pdbx_seq_one_letter_code
_entity_poly.pdbx_strand_id
1 'polypeptide(L)'
;MLVILQGNSGSDGKGEWSEMGFPDSWLNESDAHTTVTAGFSVGEISALIFSGAFSFEDGLKVVQARAQAMQEASLQNPGSMVSIMGHEELNVKEICVAAMDYSSNKGTQKPVSCIANHLFPGGWVLGGDTSSVQYILEFGKAKHGIKRAQLIPVSGAFHTELMTSAQAPLRKVLDSVNIRTPKCVVYSGTSCAPFTSPDIIKR
;
A
#
# COMPACT_ATOMS: atom_id res chain seq x y z
N MET A 1 -3.87 -1.98 -6.92
CA MET A 1 -4.09 -3.26 -7.61
C MET A 1 -4.80 -4.19 -6.64
N LEU A 2 -5.95 -4.75 -7.02
CA LEU A 2 -6.65 -5.82 -6.31
C LEU A 2 -6.13 -7.15 -6.86
N VAL A 3 -5.87 -8.11 -5.98
CA VAL A 3 -5.48 -9.47 -6.32
C VAL A 3 -6.53 -10.40 -5.74
N ILE A 4 -7.04 -11.32 -6.58
CA ILE A 4 -8.01 -12.36 -6.20
C ILE A 4 -7.38 -13.70 -6.58
N LEU A 5 -7.26 -14.60 -5.62
CA LEU A 5 -6.80 -15.97 -5.82
C LEU A 5 -7.96 -16.92 -5.53
N GLN A 6 -8.22 -17.84 -6.45
CA GLN A 6 -9.20 -18.90 -6.28
C GLN A 6 -8.49 -20.25 -6.29
N GLY A 7 -8.72 -21.06 -5.26
CA GLY A 7 -8.32 -22.46 -5.28
C GLY A 7 -9.34 -23.31 -6.04
N ASN A 8 -8.92 -24.10 -7.02
CA ASN A 8 -9.74 -25.17 -7.61
C ASN A 8 -9.54 -26.46 -6.83
N SER A 9 -10.61 -27.07 -6.34
CA SER A 9 -10.61 -28.46 -5.86
C SER A 9 -10.91 -29.49 -6.97
N GLY A 10 -10.85 -29.09 -8.25
CA GLY A 10 -11.16 -29.93 -9.40
C GLY A 10 -9.97 -30.12 -10.35
N SER A 11 -9.66 -31.37 -10.65
CA SER A 11 -8.75 -31.80 -11.71
C SER A 11 -9.19 -31.25 -13.07
N ASP A 12 -8.36 -30.39 -13.67
CA ASP A 12 -8.00 -30.34 -15.10
C ASP A 12 -7.55 -28.92 -15.47
N GLY A 13 -6.23 -28.75 -15.56
CA GLY A 13 -5.54 -27.48 -15.74
C GLY A 13 -5.71 -26.82 -17.11
N LYS A 14 -6.90 -26.27 -17.38
CA LYS A 14 -7.13 -25.35 -18.50
C LYS A 14 -8.02 -24.18 -18.05
N GLY A 15 -7.40 -23.08 -17.65
CA GLY A 15 -8.11 -21.82 -17.40
C GLY A 15 -8.26 -21.01 -18.69
N GLU A 16 -9.49 -20.81 -19.15
CA GLU A 16 -9.84 -19.77 -20.12
C GLU A 16 -10.04 -18.45 -19.39
N TRP A 17 -9.52 -17.35 -19.96
CA TRP A 17 -9.69 -15.99 -19.44
C TRP A 17 -10.76 -15.29 -20.28
N SER A 18 -11.90 -14.94 -19.69
CA SER A 18 -12.93 -14.07 -20.29
C SER A 18 -13.02 -12.72 -19.55
N GLU A 19 -13.30 -11.65 -20.29
CA GLU A 19 -13.32 -10.27 -19.77
C GLU A 19 -14.53 -9.99 -18.86
N MET A 20 -14.20 -9.65 -17.61
CA MET A 20 -14.77 -8.63 -16.71
C MET A 20 -16.30 -8.51 -16.58
N GLY A 21 -16.86 -9.36 -15.72
CA GLY A 21 -17.91 -9.00 -14.75
C GLY A 21 -17.63 -9.76 -13.46
N PHE A 22 -17.85 -9.17 -12.27
CA PHE A 22 -17.71 -9.84 -10.98
C PHE A 22 -19.01 -10.60 -10.67
N PRO A 23 -19.08 -11.92 -10.92
CA PRO A 23 -20.32 -12.66 -10.76
C PRO A 23 -20.58 -12.92 -9.27
N ASP A 24 -21.83 -12.78 -8.81
CA ASP A 24 -22.23 -13.10 -7.44
C ASP A 24 -21.89 -14.55 -7.03
N SER A 25 -21.71 -15.45 -8.01
CA SER A 25 -21.27 -16.83 -7.79
C SER A 25 -19.88 -16.94 -7.14
N TRP A 26 -19.07 -15.88 -7.17
CA TRP A 26 -17.75 -15.85 -6.51
C TRP A 26 -17.86 -15.70 -4.99
N LEU A 27 -19.06 -15.38 -4.48
CA LEU A 27 -19.35 -15.14 -3.07
C LEU A 27 -20.33 -16.17 -2.46
N ASN A 28 -20.79 -17.17 -3.22
CA ASN A 28 -21.77 -18.15 -2.75
C ASN A 28 -21.12 -19.43 -2.16
N GLU A 29 -21.70 -19.89 -1.06
CA GLU A 29 -21.13 -20.81 -0.07
C GLU A 29 -21.19 -22.32 -0.40
N SER A 30 -21.55 -22.74 -1.62
CA SER A 30 -21.85 -24.16 -1.88
C SER A 30 -20.86 -24.94 -2.75
N ASP A 31 -19.86 -24.31 -3.38
CA ASP A 31 -18.82 -25.04 -4.12
C ASP A 31 -17.44 -24.52 -3.74
N ALA A 32 -16.56 -25.46 -3.38
CA ALA A 32 -15.30 -25.29 -2.66
C ALA A 32 -14.22 -24.45 -3.38
N HIS A 33 -14.47 -23.16 -3.57
CA HIS A 33 -13.47 -22.18 -3.96
C HIS A 33 -13.09 -21.30 -2.76
N THR A 34 -11.97 -21.62 -2.10
CA THR A 34 -11.35 -20.71 -1.13
C THR A 34 -10.86 -19.48 -1.88
N THR A 35 -11.70 -18.46 -1.97
CA THR A 35 -11.34 -17.16 -2.55
C THR A 35 -10.54 -16.38 -1.50
N VAL A 36 -9.38 -15.88 -1.90
CA VAL A 36 -8.51 -15.04 -1.07
C VAL A 36 -8.25 -13.74 -1.82
N THR A 37 -8.35 -12.61 -1.14
CA THR A 37 -8.08 -11.30 -1.73
C THR A 37 -7.03 -10.52 -0.97
N ALA A 38 -6.32 -9.65 -1.71
CA ALA A 38 -5.40 -8.68 -1.15
C ALA A 38 -5.39 -7.46 -2.06
N GLY A 39 -5.06 -6.30 -1.50
CA GLY A 39 -5.05 -5.06 -2.26
C GLY A 39 -3.90 -4.17 -1.86
N PHE A 40 -3.21 -3.61 -2.86
CA PHE A 40 -2.09 -2.71 -2.62
C PHE A 40 -2.58 -1.26 -2.45
N SER A 41 -2.24 -0.64 -1.31
CA SER A 41 -2.59 0.74 -0.97
C SER A 41 -4.12 0.94 -1.04
N VAL A 42 -4.63 1.84 -1.90
CA VAL A 42 -6.08 2.02 -2.10
C VAL A 42 -6.80 0.72 -2.52
N GLY A 43 -6.09 -0.23 -3.13
CA GLY A 43 -6.65 -1.52 -3.53
C GLY A 43 -7.13 -2.37 -2.36
N GLU A 44 -6.63 -2.16 -1.14
CA GLU A 44 -7.12 -2.87 0.06
C GLU A 44 -8.59 -2.58 0.30
N ILE A 45 -9.03 -1.33 0.07
CA ILE A 45 -10.44 -0.96 0.17
C ILE A 45 -11.26 -1.68 -0.91
N SER A 46 -10.73 -1.82 -2.12
CA SER A 46 -11.38 -2.62 -3.17
C SER A 46 -11.50 -4.10 -2.78
N ALA A 47 -10.50 -4.67 -2.12
CA ALA A 47 -10.53 -6.04 -1.62
C ALA A 47 -11.61 -6.23 -0.54
N LEU A 48 -11.75 -5.25 0.36
CA LEU A 48 -12.76 -5.22 1.41
C LEU A 48 -14.18 -4.98 0.86
N ILE A 49 -14.34 -4.21 -0.22
CA ILE A 49 -15.62 -4.12 -0.94
C ILE A 49 -15.96 -5.48 -1.57
N PHE A 50 -15.00 -6.08 -2.29
CA PHE A 50 -15.20 -7.37 -2.94
C PHE A 50 -15.59 -8.47 -1.94
N SER A 51 -14.93 -8.51 -0.76
CA SER A 51 -15.25 -9.50 0.28
C SER A 51 -16.59 -9.24 0.99
N GLY A 52 -17.27 -8.13 0.69
CA GLY A 52 -18.51 -7.72 1.34
C GLY A 52 -18.31 -7.10 2.74
N ALA A 53 -17.07 -6.85 3.15
CA ALA A 53 -16.78 -6.17 4.42
C ALA A 53 -17.23 -4.70 4.38
N PHE A 54 -17.04 -4.02 3.25
CA PHE A 54 -17.65 -2.71 2.96
C PHE A 54 -18.80 -2.86 1.96
N SER A 55 -19.80 -1.97 2.04
CA SER A 55 -20.63 -1.71 0.86
C SER A 55 -19.81 -0.89 -0.15
N PHE A 56 -20.24 -0.85 -1.41
CA PHE A 56 -19.57 -0.03 -2.42
C PHE A 56 -19.58 1.46 -2.02
N GLU A 57 -20.71 1.97 -1.53
CA GLU A 57 -20.89 3.36 -1.12
C GLU A 57 -20.00 3.72 0.07
N ASP A 58 -19.94 2.86 1.09
CA ASP A 58 -19.08 3.09 2.26
C ASP A 58 -17.61 2.99 1.86
N GLY A 59 -17.24 2.04 1.00
CA GLY A 59 -15.89 1.95 0.44
C GLY A 59 -15.48 3.21 -0.32
N LEU A 60 -16.38 3.80 -1.12
CA LEU A 60 -16.12 5.08 -1.81
C LEU A 60 -15.92 6.25 -0.84
N LYS A 61 -16.71 6.34 0.25
CA LYS A 61 -16.50 7.36 1.30
C LYS A 61 -15.12 7.24 1.93
N VAL A 62 -14.68 6.01 2.23
CA VAL A 62 -13.35 5.75 2.80
C VAL A 62 -12.24 6.14 1.81
N VAL A 63 -12.38 5.77 0.52
CA VAL A 63 -11.41 6.16 -0.53
C VAL A 63 -11.31 7.69 -0.64
N GLN A 64 -12.44 8.39 -0.69
CA GLN A 64 -12.48 9.84 -0.80
C GLN A 64 -11.81 10.50 0.40
N ALA A 65 -12.18 10.09 1.61
CA ALA A 65 -11.62 10.63 2.85
C ALA A 65 -10.11 10.40 2.92
N ARG A 66 -9.64 9.19 2.57
CA ARG A 66 -8.22 8.86 2.51
C ARG A 66 -7.49 9.76 1.51
N ALA A 67 -8.01 9.92 0.30
CA ALA A 67 -7.37 10.73 -0.73
C ALA A 67 -7.25 12.21 -0.30
N GLN A 68 -8.32 12.78 0.25
CA GLN A 68 -8.32 14.16 0.75
C GLN A 68 -7.35 14.34 1.92
N ALA A 69 -7.38 13.43 2.89
CA ALA A 69 -6.53 13.52 4.07
C ALA A 69 -5.04 13.37 3.71
N MET A 70 -4.70 12.45 2.80
CA MET A 70 -3.33 12.28 2.32
C MET A 70 -2.86 13.46 1.47
N GLN A 71 -3.75 14.06 0.67
CA GLN A 71 -3.43 15.27 -0.08
C GLN A 71 -3.13 16.44 0.86
N GLU A 72 -3.97 16.67 1.87
CA GLU A 72 -3.74 17.70 2.89
C GLU A 72 -2.44 17.47 3.65
N ALA A 73 -2.17 16.24 4.08
CA ALA A 73 -0.91 15.88 4.73
C ALA A 73 0.31 16.16 3.84
N SER A 74 0.19 15.94 2.53
CA SER A 74 1.26 16.21 1.56
C SER A 74 1.52 17.70 1.36
N LEU A 75 0.48 18.54 1.47
CA LEU A 75 0.63 20.00 1.44
C LEU A 75 1.31 20.53 2.71
N GLN A 76 0.97 19.96 3.87
CA GLN A 76 1.55 20.32 5.16
C GLN A 76 3.00 19.85 5.31
N ASN A 77 3.29 18.65 4.81
CA ASN A 77 4.59 18.00 4.90
C ASN A 77 5.05 17.57 3.49
N PRO A 78 5.68 18.49 2.72
CA PRO A 78 6.17 18.18 1.39
C PRO A 78 7.16 17.01 1.41
N GLY A 79 6.95 16.07 0.50
CA GLY A 79 7.80 14.89 0.37
C GLY A 79 7.63 14.26 -1.01
N SER A 80 8.39 13.20 -1.27
CA SER A 80 8.36 12.49 -2.54
C SER A 80 8.57 11.00 -2.34
N MET A 81 8.44 10.23 -3.42
CA MET A 81 8.68 8.79 -3.45
C MET A 81 9.57 8.42 -4.63
N VAL A 82 10.43 7.43 -4.42
CA VAL A 82 11.32 6.86 -5.43
C VAL A 82 11.19 5.34 -5.43
N SER A 83 10.94 4.78 -6.60
CA SER A 83 11.05 3.34 -6.85
C SER A 83 12.53 3.00 -7.10
N ILE A 84 13.05 2.03 -6.35
CA ILE A 84 14.42 1.54 -6.49
C ILE A 84 14.44 0.05 -6.81
N MET A 85 15.46 -0.37 -7.55
CA MET A 85 15.75 -1.76 -7.87
C MET A 85 17.24 -2.03 -7.69
N GLY A 86 17.59 -3.15 -7.06
CA GLY A 86 18.96 -3.57 -6.78
C GLY A 86 19.08 -5.09 -6.61
N HIS A 87 20.13 -5.53 -5.94
CA HIS A 87 20.26 -6.93 -5.48
C HIS A 87 19.29 -7.19 -4.32
N GLU A 88 18.94 -8.46 -4.08
CA GLU A 88 18.02 -8.83 -2.98
C GLU A 88 18.62 -8.50 -1.61
N GLU A 89 19.94 -8.60 -1.48
CA GLU A 89 20.71 -8.32 -0.28
C GLU A 89 21.04 -6.83 -0.08
N LEU A 90 20.47 -5.94 -0.91
CA LEU A 90 20.69 -4.51 -0.81
C LEU A 90 20.27 -4.00 0.58
N ASN A 91 21.17 -3.31 1.28
CA ASN A 91 20.88 -2.78 2.62
C ASN A 91 20.05 -1.49 2.56
N VAL A 92 18.76 -1.61 2.22
CA VAL A 92 17.86 -0.48 2.04
C VAL A 92 17.69 0.38 3.29
N LYS A 93 17.83 -0.21 4.48
CA LYS A 93 17.78 0.53 5.76
C LYS A 93 18.95 1.51 5.87
N GLU A 94 20.16 1.08 5.52
CA GLU A 94 21.34 1.94 5.51
C GLU A 94 21.21 3.07 4.49
N ILE A 95 20.63 2.80 3.32
CA ILE A 95 20.32 3.83 2.32
C ILE A 95 19.40 4.92 2.90
N CYS A 96 18.35 4.51 3.61
CA CYS A 96 17.42 5.44 4.25
C CYS A 96 18.12 6.27 5.34
N VAL A 97 18.96 5.66 6.18
CA VAL A 97 19.75 6.38 7.20
C VAL A 97 20.66 7.41 6.53
N ALA A 98 21.43 7.01 5.53
CA ALA A 98 22.34 7.91 4.83
C ALA A 98 21.60 9.06 4.11
N ALA A 99 20.38 8.80 3.61
CA ALA A 99 19.52 9.82 3.04
C ALA A 99 19.01 10.83 4.09
N MET A 100 18.67 10.36 5.30
CA MET A 100 18.27 11.23 6.40
C MET A 100 19.45 12.05 6.95
N ASP A 101 20.64 11.45 7.05
CA ASP A 101 21.86 12.16 7.44
C ASP A 101 22.20 13.27 6.44
N TYR A 102 22.10 12.97 5.14
CA TYR A 102 22.29 13.97 4.09
C TYR A 102 21.28 15.13 4.20
N SER A 103 20.00 14.81 4.40
CA SER A 103 18.94 15.81 4.55
C SER A 103 19.14 16.67 5.82
N SER A 104 19.54 16.06 6.94
CA SER A 104 19.91 16.78 8.17
C SER A 104 21.04 17.77 7.94
N ASN A 105 22.10 17.33 7.25
CA ASN A 105 23.26 18.18 6.92
C ASN A 105 22.90 19.33 5.96
N LYS A 106 21.78 19.23 5.25
CA LYS A 106 21.21 20.31 4.43
C LYS A 106 20.30 21.26 5.21
N GLY A 107 20.08 21.01 6.49
CA GLY A 107 19.29 21.87 7.39
C GLY A 107 17.85 21.40 7.61
N THR A 108 17.46 20.21 7.13
CA THR A 108 16.15 19.64 7.43
C THR A 108 16.09 19.25 8.91
N GLN A 109 15.19 19.84 9.68
CA GLN A 109 15.12 19.62 11.14
C GLN A 109 14.63 18.22 11.51
N LYS A 110 13.72 17.64 10.70
CA LYS A 110 13.13 16.32 10.91
C LYS A 110 13.15 15.57 9.57
N PRO A 111 14.32 15.04 9.17
CA PRO A 111 14.45 14.32 7.91
C PRO A 111 13.63 13.03 7.97
N VAL A 112 13.12 12.61 6.82
CA VAL A 112 12.36 11.36 6.70
C VAL A 112 12.86 10.61 5.50
N SER A 113 13.22 9.35 5.69
CA SER A 113 13.39 8.38 4.63
C SER A 113 13.07 7.00 5.17
N CYS A 114 12.12 6.30 4.56
CA CYS A 114 11.81 4.93 4.93
C CYS A 114 11.33 4.11 3.73
N ILE A 115 11.26 2.81 3.92
CA ILE A 115 10.62 1.91 2.98
C ILE A 115 9.11 2.15 3.07
N ALA A 116 8.54 2.71 2.02
CA ALA A 116 7.10 2.87 1.88
C ALA A 116 6.44 1.57 1.43
N ASN A 117 7.09 0.83 0.51
CA ASN A 117 6.56 -0.43 0.00
C ASN A 117 7.68 -1.42 -0.36
N HIS A 118 7.44 -2.70 -0.04
CA HIS A 118 8.17 -3.83 -0.61
C HIS A 118 7.43 -4.29 -1.87
N LEU A 119 8.07 -4.25 -3.04
CA LEU A 119 7.42 -4.58 -4.31
C LEU A 119 7.65 -6.04 -4.71
N PHE A 120 8.92 -6.45 -4.70
CA PHE A 120 9.41 -7.78 -5.06
C PHE A 120 10.84 -7.94 -4.51
N PRO A 121 11.43 -9.15 -4.50
CA PRO A 121 12.83 -9.32 -4.12
C PRO A 121 13.76 -8.43 -4.95
N GLY A 122 14.52 -7.55 -4.30
CA GLY A 122 15.36 -6.56 -4.99
C GLY A 122 14.63 -5.29 -5.44
N GLY A 123 13.34 -5.10 -5.10
CA GLY A 123 12.53 -3.94 -5.51
C GLY A 123 11.75 -3.30 -4.38
N TRP A 124 11.90 -1.98 -4.22
CA TRP A 124 11.28 -1.21 -3.14
C TRP A 124 10.79 0.15 -3.63
N VAL A 125 9.83 0.71 -2.90
CA VAL A 125 9.53 2.14 -2.95
C VAL A 125 9.99 2.76 -1.64
N LEU A 126 10.80 3.81 -1.75
CA LEU A 126 11.20 4.64 -0.62
C LEU A 126 10.42 5.95 -0.67
N GLY A 127 9.96 6.40 0.50
CA GLY A 127 9.31 7.69 0.66
C GLY A 127 10.07 8.53 1.68
N GLY A 128 10.06 9.84 1.50
CA GLY A 128 10.77 10.74 2.40
C GLY A 128 10.62 12.22 2.06
N ASP A 129 11.31 13.06 2.81
CA ASP A 129 11.45 14.47 2.46
C ASP A 129 12.21 14.63 1.13
N THR A 130 12.03 15.78 0.48
CA THR A 130 12.60 16.04 -0.84
C THR A 130 14.12 15.85 -0.90
N SER A 131 14.85 16.26 0.15
CA SER A 131 16.32 16.17 0.17
C SER A 131 16.79 14.73 0.34
N SER A 132 16.11 13.94 1.17
CA SER A 132 16.40 12.50 1.31
C SER A 132 16.12 11.73 0.02
N VAL A 133 15.00 12.00 -0.66
CA VAL A 133 14.70 11.35 -1.95
C VAL A 133 15.70 11.76 -3.03
N GLN A 134 16.10 13.02 -3.06
CA GLN A 134 17.13 13.52 -3.97
C GLN A 134 18.48 12.82 -3.75
N TYR A 135 18.88 12.61 -2.49
CA TYR A 135 20.09 11.84 -2.18
C TYR A 135 20.06 10.43 -2.78
N ILE A 136 18.92 9.73 -2.67
CA ILE A 136 18.77 8.37 -3.20
C ILE A 136 18.92 8.37 -4.72
N LEU A 137 18.34 9.36 -5.41
CA LEU A 137 18.44 9.49 -6.87
C LEU A 137 19.87 9.80 -7.33
N GLU A 138 20.55 10.71 -6.64
CA GLU A 138 21.88 11.18 -7.03
C GLU A 138 22.98 10.19 -6.65
N PHE A 139 22.93 9.64 -5.44
CA PHE A 139 24.03 8.85 -4.88
C PHE A 139 23.72 7.36 -4.76
N GLY A 140 22.45 6.96 -4.88
CA GLY A 140 22.02 5.57 -4.68
C GLY A 140 22.77 4.56 -5.53
N LYS A 141 23.02 4.87 -6.80
CA LYS A 141 23.76 3.96 -7.68
C LYS A 141 25.23 3.84 -7.30
N ALA A 142 25.90 4.98 -7.16
CA ALA A 142 27.35 5.03 -6.97
C ALA A 142 27.78 4.58 -5.56
N LYS A 143 26.99 4.87 -4.53
CA LYS A 143 27.35 4.60 -3.13
C LYS A 143 26.73 3.33 -2.57
N HIS A 144 25.56 2.95 -3.06
CA HIS A 144 24.76 1.89 -2.45
C HIS A 144 24.48 0.71 -3.37
N GLY A 145 24.90 0.76 -4.64
CA GLY A 145 24.68 -0.34 -5.58
C GLY A 145 23.22 -0.47 -6.06
N ILE A 146 22.42 0.58 -5.95
CA ILE A 146 21.12 0.64 -6.62
C ILE A 146 21.33 0.54 -8.13
N LYS A 147 20.63 -0.36 -8.81
CA LYS A 147 20.71 -0.53 -10.28
C LYS A 147 19.84 0.50 -11.00
N ARG A 148 18.63 0.72 -10.48
CA ARG A 148 17.67 1.69 -11.03
C ARG A 148 16.98 2.45 -9.91
N ALA A 149 16.83 3.75 -10.09
CA ALA A 149 16.04 4.62 -9.22
C ALA A 149 15.17 5.51 -10.13
N GLN A 150 13.89 5.64 -9.81
CA GLN A 150 12.94 6.43 -10.58
C GLN A 150 11.91 7.09 -9.67
N LEU A 151 11.73 8.40 -9.81
CA LEU A 151 10.68 9.12 -9.10
C LEU A 151 9.30 8.57 -9.46
N ILE A 152 8.44 8.50 -8.44
CA ILE A 152 7.03 8.18 -8.62
C ILE A 152 6.27 9.50 -8.69
N PRO A 153 5.47 9.75 -9.74
CA PRO A 153 4.73 11.00 -9.89
C PRO A 153 3.50 11.02 -8.96
N VAL A 154 3.74 11.35 -7.69
CA VAL A 154 2.73 11.47 -6.63
C VAL A 154 2.90 12.78 -5.87
N SER A 155 1.83 13.23 -5.19
CA SER A 155 1.80 14.52 -4.49
C SER A 155 2.54 14.55 -3.16
N GLY A 156 2.94 13.40 -2.60
CA GLY A 156 3.66 13.34 -1.33
C GLY A 156 4.30 11.98 -1.04
N ALA A 157 4.97 11.89 0.11
CA ALA A 157 5.63 10.69 0.59
C ALA A 157 4.65 9.73 1.29
N PHE A 158 3.85 9.00 0.51
CA PHE A 158 2.84 8.10 1.07
C PHE A 158 3.45 6.93 1.86
N HIS A 159 2.69 6.40 2.83
CA HIS A 159 3.13 5.33 3.73
C HIS A 159 4.38 5.68 4.56
N THR A 160 4.58 6.97 4.85
CA THR A 160 5.64 7.46 5.74
C THR A 160 5.03 8.25 6.89
N GLU A 161 5.85 8.61 7.88
CA GLU A 161 5.44 9.47 9.00
C GLU A 161 4.98 10.88 8.57
N LEU A 162 5.34 11.33 7.35
CA LEU A 162 4.84 12.58 6.79
C LEU A 162 3.32 12.54 6.54
N MET A 163 2.71 11.35 6.52
CA MET A 163 1.27 11.14 6.37
C MET A 163 0.52 10.99 7.71
N THR A 164 1.19 11.15 8.86
CA THR A 164 0.58 10.92 10.18
C THR A 164 -0.70 11.75 10.38
N SER A 165 -0.76 12.99 9.91
CA SER A 165 -1.95 13.84 10.04
C SER A 165 -3.16 13.32 9.27
N ALA A 166 -2.97 12.45 8.27
CA ALA A 166 -4.05 11.84 7.50
C ALA A 166 -4.81 10.74 8.28
N GLN A 167 -4.23 10.21 9.36
CA GLN A 167 -4.81 9.10 10.12
C GLN A 167 -6.11 9.49 10.82
N ALA A 168 -6.14 10.61 11.52
CA ALA A 168 -7.32 11.02 12.30
C ALA A 168 -8.56 11.31 11.42
N PRO A 169 -8.46 12.05 10.30
CA PRO A 169 -9.58 12.23 9.38
C PRO A 169 -10.08 10.91 8.78
N LEU A 170 -9.17 10.02 8.38
CA LEU A 170 -9.55 8.70 7.85
C LEU A 170 -10.26 7.87 8.93
N ARG A 171 -9.73 7.86 10.15
CA ARG A 171 -10.30 7.11 11.27
C ARG A 171 -11.73 7.55 11.57
N LYS A 172 -11.99 8.86 11.57
CA LYS A 172 -13.34 9.41 11.78
C LYS A 172 -14.35 8.86 10.77
N VAL A 173 -13.94 8.66 9.51
CA VAL A 173 -14.82 8.10 8.48
C VAL A 173 -14.97 6.59 8.66
N LEU A 174 -13.89 5.87 8.98
CA LEU A 174 -13.94 4.43 9.30
C LEU A 174 -14.86 4.12 10.49
N ASP A 175 -14.92 5.00 11.48
CA ASP A 175 -15.82 4.86 12.64
C ASP A 175 -17.30 5.09 12.26
N SER A 176 -17.57 5.80 11.16
CA SER A 176 -18.91 6.13 10.69
C SER A 176 -19.52 5.13 9.70
N VAL A 177 -18.70 4.27 9.08
CA VAL A 177 -19.15 3.29 8.08
C VAL A 177 -19.46 1.94 8.73
N ASN A 178 -20.35 1.16 8.10
CA ASN A 178 -20.68 -0.16 8.59
C ASN A 178 -19.72 -1.21 8.01
N ILE A 179 -18.84 -1.75 8.87
CA ILE A 179 -17.88 -2.79 8.50
C ILE A 179 -18.42 -4.15 8.94
N ARG A 180 -18.51 -5.07 7.99
CA ARG A 180 -18.98 -6.44 8.19
C ARG A 180 -17.81 -7.42 8.19
N THR A 181 -18.02 -8.61 8.72
CA THR A 181 -17.05 -9.70 8.58
C THR A 181 -16.89 -10.04 7.10
N PRO A 182 -15.66 -10.09 6.56
CA PRO A 182 -15.41 -10.51 5.20
C PRO A 182 -15.99 -11.90 4.90
N LYS A 183 -16.66 -12.07 3.75
CA LYS A 183 -17.15 -13.39 3.27
C LYS A 183 -16.02 -14.28 2.75
N CYS A 184 -14.88 -13.69 2.42
CA CYS A 184 -13.68 -14.38 1.96
C CYS A 184 -12.44 -13.77 2.64
N VAL A 185 -11.34 -14.51 2.68
CA VAL A 185 -10.13 -14.07 3.40
C VAL A 185 -9.54 -12.85 2.70
N VAL A 186 -9.40 -11.74 3.42
CA VAL A 186 -8.70 -10.54 2.95
C VAL A 186 -7.39 -10.39 3.73
N TYR A 187 -6.25 -10.35 3.05
CA TYR A 187 -4.97 -10.06 3.70
C TYR A 187 -4.69 -8.56 3.75
N SER A 188 -4.27 -8.08 4.92
CA SER A 188 -3.80 -6.71 5.10
C SER A 188 -2.47 -6.50 4.38
N GLY A 189 -2.38 -5.41 3.63
CA GLY A 189 -1.15 -4.95 2.98
C GLY A 189 -0.11 -4.39 3.95
N THR A 190 -0.45 -4.21 5.23
CA THR A 190 0.45 -3.66 6.26
C THR A 190 0.95 -4.75 7.21
N SER A 191 0.06 -5.58 7.76
CA SER A 191 0.46 -6.63 8.72
C SER A 191 0.80 -7.97 8.06
N CYS A 192 0.50 -8.13 6.77
CA CYS A 192 0.57 -9.40 6.05
C CYS A 192 -0.24 -10.52 6.72
N ALA A 193 -1.25 -10.16 7.53
CA ALA A 193 -2.14 -11.07 8.23
C ALA A 193 -3.58 -10.93 7.71
N PRO A 194 -4.41 -11.98 7.83
CA PRO A 194 -5.80 -11.91 7.42
C PRO A 194 -6.61 -10.98 8.33
N PHE A 195 -7.55 -10.23 7.75
CA PHE A 195 -8.60 -9.54 8.49
C PHE A 195 -9.59 -10.59 9.03
N THR A 196 -9.54 -10.85 10.33
CA THR A 196 -10.40 -11.85 10.99
C THR A 196 -11.66 -11.25 11.62
N SER A 197 -11.78 -9.93 11.71
CA SER A 197 -12.97 -9.25 12.24
C SER A 197 -13.09 -7.79 11.76
N PRO A 198 -14.30 -7.19 11.83
CA PRO A 198 -14.50 -5.76 11.58
C PRO A 198 -13.61 -4.84 12.42
N ASP A 199 -13.34 -5.21 13.67
CA ASP A 199 -12.53 -4.41 14.59
C ASP A 199 -11.06 -4.36 14.16
N ILE A 200 -10.56 -5.40 13.51
CA ILE A 200 -9.19 -5.41 12.96
C ILE A 200 -9.14 -4.55 11.70
N ILE A 201 -10.19 -4.55 10.88
CA ILE A 201 -10.27 -3.70 9.67
C ILE A 201 -10.30 -2.21 10.02
N LYS A 202 -10.87 -1.83 11.17
CA LYS A 202 -10.92 -0.42 11.63
C LYS A 202 -9.59 0.13 12.13
N ARG A 203 -8.64 -0.72 12.49
CA ARG A 203 -7.35 -0.32 13.10
C ARG A 203 -6.36 0.14 12.04
#